data_AF-A0A524F022-F1
#
_entry.id   AF-A0A524F022-F1
#
_cell.length_a   1.000
_cell.length_b   1.000
_cell.length_c   1.000
_cell.angle_alpha   90.00
_cell.angle_beta   90.00
_cell.angle_gamma   90.00
#
_symmetry.space_group_name_H-M   'P 1'
#
loop_
_entity.id
_entity.type
_entity.pdbx_description
1 polymer ?
#
loop_
_entity_poly.entity_id
_entity_poly.type
_entity_poly.pdbx_seq_one_letter_code
_entity_poly.pdbx_strand_id
1 'polypeptide(L)'
;LTEFNFNDQIVFDFYQNYHITWGPNHIERMIYKIYSDIDSCSLAFLNFEVHFTEFSNQYVVQLTENHFDELFAQVRRKTSSVHFIQMNLENMKWDYRYASSFVWNHSYFLQDTVGGEHYELHVPIPDGMQFHYSGFSGEPKYDFEAAQDIILNTADSAIQANLTTCGAYGVGLNHTSIRDEWREVAESIAPLAEFNFTRYESSLVELCAFLLQDYLKDIGIKLNILDAISWDKWVTEYLENPENNTKLCYSFGSWDPYFNDPIGMIEPLYGSNASRNCYGLSNATWNQMLLDSYLLSEVTSPTRQEIFHEIQEHFVKYQSPTFYISQISRLIVFSRYAIRDIPDFRDSDNLLGHWYWFNDEISYSYWHTEPLWDLNPWILFSMVAILSIITTVVIIMASVHINKQNRMIKEKIERGKI
;
A
#
# COMPACT_ATOMS: atom_id res chain seq x y z
N LEU A 1 -20.63 -15.80 17.98
CA LEU A 1 -21.55 -15.08 17.07
C LEU A 1 -22.95 -15.22 17.64
N THR A 2 -23.58 -14.10 17.98
CA THR A 2 -24.90 -14.06 18.63
C THR A 2 -25.92 -13.23 17.86
N GLU A 3 -25.48 -12.20 17.14
CA GLU A 3 -26.33 -11.46 16.20
C GLU A 3 -25.61 -11.26 14.87
N PHE A 4 -26.39 -11.21 13.79
CA PHE A 4 -25.83 -11.13 12.45
C PHE A 4 -26.74 -10.36 11.49
N ASN A 5 -26.25 -9.23 11.01
CA ASN A 5 -26.86 -8.42 9.96
C ASN A 5 -25.77 -7.96 8.99
N PHE A 6 -25.73 -8.58 7.80
CA PHE A 6 -24.74 -8.28 6.75
C PHE A 6 -24.69 -6.82 6.30
N ASN A 7 -25.74 -6.03 6.54
CA ASN A 7 -25.82 -4.65 6.10
C ASN A 7 -25.52 -3.63 7.22
N ASP A 8 -25.25 -4.08 8.44
CA ASP A 8 -25.07 -3.19 9.59
C ASP A 8 -24.01 -3.70 10.56
N GLN A 9 -24.21 -4.88 11.16
CA GLN A 9 -23.33 -5.36 12.22
C GLN A 9 -23.28 -6.87 12.41
N ILE A 10 -22.15 -7.33 12.94
CA ILE A 10 -21.93 -8.69 13.42
C ILE A 10 -21.57 -8.60 14.92
N VAL A 11 -22.29 -9.34 15.77
CA VAL A 11 -22.10 -9.31 17.22
C VAL A 11 -21.57 -10.64 17.73
N PHE A 12 -20.51 -10.57 18.52
CA PHE A 12 -19.92 -11.69 19.24
C PHE A 12 -20.01 -11.43 20.73
N ASP A 13 -20.79 -12.23 21.45
CA ASP A 13 -20.75 -12.27 22.91
C ASP A 13 -19.66 -13.24 23.39
N PHE A 14 -19.13 -12.97 24.58
CA PHE A 14 -18.14 -13.78 25.26
C PHE A 14 -18.58 -15.23 25.40
N TYR A 15 -17.70 -16.15 25.01
CA TYR A 15 -17.91 -17.57 25.18
C TYR A 15 -17.25 -18.07 26.46
N GLN A 16 -18.05 -18.26 27.51
CA GLN A 16 -17.58 -18.65 28.85
C GLN A 16 -16.77 -19.95 28.90
N ASN A 17 -16.97 -20.85 27.92
CA ASN A 17 -16.25 -22.12 27.83
C ASN A 17 -15.07 -22.06 26.85
N TYR A 18 -14.61 -20.87 26.47
CA TYR A 18 -13.41 -20.73 25.64
C TYR A 18 -12.20 -21.26 26.41
N HIS A 19 -11.36 -22.07 25.74
CA HIS A 19 -10.25 -22.75 26.39
C HIS A 19 -9.26 -21.75 27.01
N ILE A 20 -9.16 -21.78 28.35
CA ILE A 20 -8.34 -20.90 29.21
C ILE A 20 -6.84 -20.96 28.88
N THR A 21 -6.38 -21.94 28.08
CA THR A 21 -4.99 -22.11 27.66
C THR A 21 -4.41 -20.92 26.88
N TRP A 22 -5.26 -20.01 26.37
CA TRP A 22 -4.85 -18.87 25.55
C TRP A 22 -4.83 -17.54 26.32
N GLY A 23 -5.15 -17.57 27.62
CA GLY A 23 -5.27 -16.38 28.47
C GLY A 23 -6.73 -16.02 28.77
N PRO A 24 -6.98 -15.19 29.80
CA PRO A 24 -8.30 -14.65 30.05
C PRO A 24 -8.70 -13.67 28.93
N ASN A 25 -9.91 -13.82 28.38
CA ASN A 25 -10.51 -12.83 27.48
C ASN A 25 -11.43 -11.92 28.30
N HIS A 26 -11.21 -10.61 28.20
CA HIS A 26 -11.89 -9.58 28.99
C HIS A 26 -12.97 -8.82 28.21
N ILE A 27 -13.24 -9.20 26.95
CA ILE A 27 -14.25 -8.56 26.11
C ILE A 27 -15.56 -9.32 26.23
N GLU A 28 -16.54 -8.73 26.93
CA GLU A 28 -17.87 -9.31 27.10
C GLU A 28 -18.67 -9.35 25.80
N ARG A 29 -18.51 -8.33 24.95
CA ARG A 29 -19.21 -8.16 23.69
C ARG A 29 -18.36 -7.40 22.69
N MET A 30 -18.33 -7.90 21.47
CA MET A 30 -17.66 -7.29 20.33
C MET A 30 -18.67 -7.06 19.21
N ILE A 31 -18.68 -5.85 18.67
CA ILE A 31 -19.59 -5.44 17.60
C ILE A 31 -18.72 -5.01 16.42
N TYR A 32 -18.75 -5.77 15.33
CA TYR A 32 -18.17 -5.37 14.06
C TYR A 32 -19.24 -4.62 13.27
N LYS A 33 -19.11 -3.29 13.21
CA LYS A 33 -19.93 -2.44 12.34
C LYS A 33 -19.42 -2.55 10.90
N ILE A 34 -20.35 -2.65 9.95
CA ILE A 34 -20.06 -2.78 8.53
C ILE A 34 -20.27 -1.41 7.88
N TYR A 35 -19.19 -0.82 7.38
CA TYR A 35 -19.21 0.39 6.57
C TYR A 35 -18.91 0.02 5.12
N SER A 36 -19.60 0.65 4.17
CA SER A 36 -19.40 0.43 2.73
C SER A 36 -18.07 0.96 2.20
N ASP A 37 -17.49 1.92 2.90
CA ASP A 37 -16.31 2.67 2.48
C ASP A 37 -15.48 3.10 3.70
N ILE A 38 -14.18 3.27 3.47
CA ILE A 38 -13.20 3.61 4.52
C ILE A 38 -13.41 5.02 5.08
N ASP A 39 -14.05 5.91 4.33
CA ASP A 39 -14.26 7.30 4.74
C ASP A 39 -15.37 7.40 5.79
N SER A 40 -16.49 6.73 5.54
CA SER A 40 -17.56 6.57 6.53
C SER A 40 -17.05 5.89 7.80
N CYS A 41 -16.21 4.87 7.66
CA CYS A 41 -15.59 4.21 8.81
C CYS A 41 -14.64 5.15 9.59
N SER A 42 -13.83 5.95 8.88
CA SER A 42 -12.92 6.93 9.48
C SER A 42 -13.68 8.04 10.21
N LEU A 43 -14.78 8.53 9.65
CA LEU A 43 -15.66 9.51 10.31
C LEU A 43 -16.34 8.94 11.56
N ALA A 44 -16.83 7.70 11.49
CA ALA A 44 -17.38 7.00 12.64
C ALA A 44 -16.36 6.86 13.77
N PHE A 45 -15.09 6.60 13.44
CA PHE A 45 -14.01 6.57 14.42
C PHE A 45 -13.75 7.94 15.05
N LEU A 46 -13.68 9.01 14.24
CA LEU A 46 -13.52 10.38 14.74
C LEU A 46 -14.68 10.82 15.65
N ASN A 47 -15.87 10.26 15.44
CA ASN A 47 -17.06 10.48 16.28
C ASN A 47 -17.16 9.51 17.48
N PHE A 48 -16.15 8.68 17.73
CA PHE A 48 -16.12 7.66 18.79
C PHE A 48 -17.22 6.58 18.68
N GLU A 49 -17.77 6.36 17.49
CA GLU A 49 -18.76 5.30 17.24
C GLU A 49 -18.09 3.92 17.06
N VAL A 50 -16.83 3.92 16.64
CA VAL A 50 -15.96 2.73 16.59
C VAL A 50 -14.67 2.98 17.36
N HIS A 51 -14.16 1.93 18.00
CA HIS A 51 -13.00 2.02 18.88
C HIS A 51 -11.70 1.51 18.24
N PHE A 52 -11.83 0.85 17.10
CA PHE A 52 -10.76 0.23 16.33
C PHE A 52 -11.20 0.18 14.86
N THR A 53 -10.34 0.63 13.96
CA THR A 53 -10.59 0.53 12.51
C THR A 53 -9.30 0.66 11.70
N GLU A 54 -9.36 0.20 10.45
CA GLU A 54 -8.50 0.75 9.39
C GLU A 54 -8.88 2.21 9.15
N PHE A 55 -7.88 3.05 8.90
CA PHE A 55 -8.09 4.49 8.79
C PHE A 55 -7.55 5.02 7.47
N SER A 56 -8.33 5.89 6.82
CA SER A 56 -7.91 6.52 5.57
C SER A 56 -6.84 7.57 5.83
N ASN A 57 -5.74 7.55 5.07
CA ASN A 57 -4.63 8.48 5.29
C ASN A 57 -5.02 9.94 5.09
N GLN A 58 -6.06 10.22 4.28
CA GLN A 58 -6.54 11.58 4.10
C GLN A 58 -7.06 12.24 5.40
N TYR A 59 -7.49 11.44 6.37
CA TYR A 59 -7.93 11.92 7.68
C TYR A 59 -6.82 11.88 8.74
N VAL A 60 -5.63 11.34 8.44
CA VAL A 60 -4.51 11.28 9.40
C VAL A 60 -4.07 12.66 9.83
N VAL A 61 -4.07 13.62 8.90
CA VAL A 61 -3.79 15.04 9.22
C VAL A 61 -4.78 15.58 10.27
N GLN A 62 -6.04 15.17 10.23
CA GLN A 62 -7.03 15.58 11.24
C GLN A 62 -6.76 14.94 12.61
N LEU A 63 -6.16 13.75 12.67
CA LEU A 63 -5.72 13.15 13.92
C LEU A 63 -4.53 13.92 14.51
N THR A 64 -3.54 14.26 13.68
CA THR A 64 -2.29 14.90 14.14
C THR A 64 -2.45 16.39 14.43
N GLU A 65 -3.17 17.16 13.60
CA GLU A 65 -3.33 18.61 13.77
C GLU A 65 -4.23 18.99 14.96
N ASN A 66 -5.16 18.13 15.36
CA ASN A 66 -6.08 18.38 16.48
C ASN A 66 -5.56 17.83 17.83
N HIS A 67 -4.28 17.46 17.93
CA HIS A 67 -3.67 16.86 19.11
C HIS A 67 -4.36 15.56 19.58
N PHE A 68 -4.95 14.79 18.67
CA PHE A 68 -5.60 13.53 19.06
C PHE A 68 -4.60 12.40 19.36
N ASP A 69 -3.29 12.61 19.28
CA ASP A 69 -2.28 11.59 19.65
C ASP A 69 -2.39 11.14 21.12
N GLU A 70 -3.01 11.96 21.99
CA GLU A 70 -3.35 11.58 23.37
C GLU A 70 -4.61 10.71 23.47
N LEU A 71 -5.51 10.80 22.48
CA LEU A 71 -6.83 10.15 22.48
C LEU A 71 -6.85 8.88 21.63
N PHE A 72 -5.97 8.82 20.63
CA PHE A 72 -5.84 7.71 19.73
C PHE A 72 -4.42 7.17 19.71
N ALA A 73 -4.28 5.90 19.39
CA ALA A 73 -3.01 5.31 19.03
C ALA A 73 -3.05 4.91 17.57
N GLN A 74 -1.95 5.19 16.88
CA GLN A 74 -1.77 4.87 15.47
C GLN A 74 -0.73 3.77 15.38
N VAL A 75 -1.06 2.69 14.68
CA VAL A 75 -0.12 1.60 14.40
C VAL A 75 -0.11 1.39 12.90
N ARG A 76 1.01 1.76 12.28
CA ARG A 76 1.27 1.46 10.87
C ARG A 76 2.03 0.16 10.79
N ARG A 77 1.46 -0.84 10.12
CA ARG A 77 2.03 -2.20 10.05
C ARG A 77 2.51 -2.53 8.66
N LYS A 78 3.70 -3.12 8.58
CA LYS A 78 4.18 -3.86 7.43
C LYS A 78 3.42 -5.18 7.33
N THR A 79 2.57 -5.33 6.32
CA THR A 79 1.83 -6.58 6.11
C THR A 79 2.66 -7.55 5.28
N SER A 80 2.34 -8.85 5.32
CA SER A 80 2.93 -9.82 4.39
C SER A 80 2.43 -9.68 2.94
N SER A 81 1.57 -8.70 2.67
CA SER A 81 1.01 -8.40 1.35
C SER A 81 1.96 -7.60 0.49
N VAL A 82 2.03 -7.92 -0.80
CA VAL A 82 2.98 -7.29 -1.74
C VAL A 82 2.32 -6.92 -3.06
N HIS A 83 2.89 -5.91 -3.71
CA HIS A 83 2.64 -5.58 -5.11
C HIS A 83 3.93 -5.73 -5.91
N PHE A 84 3.81 -6.25 -7.12
CA PHE A 84 4.94 -6.46 -8.03
C PHE A 84 4.50 -6.35 -9.48
N ILE A 85 5.47 -6.08 -10.35
CA ILE A 85 5.30 -6.20 -11.79
C ILE A 85 5.79 -7.57 -12.22
N GLN A 86 4.94 -8.28 -12.96
CA GLN A 86 5.19 -9.57 -13.57
C GLN A 86 5.86 -9.39 -14.92
N MET A 87 6.86 -10.24 -15.20
CA MET A 87 7.63 -10.29 -16.43
C MET A 87 7.72 -11.73 -16.91
N ASN A 88 7.21 -12.02 -18.10
CA ASN A 88 7.11 -13.38 -18.60
C ASN A 88 8.47 -13.95 -19.06
N LEU A 89 8.75 -15.21 -18.72
CA LEU A 89 10.04 -15.85 -19.01
C LEU A 89 10.19 -16.30 -20.46
N GLU A 90 9.08 -16.56 -21.14
CA GLU A 90 9.06 -17.05 -22.51
C GLU A 90 9.17 -15.91 -23.54
N ASN A 91 8.52 -14.78 -23.27
CA ASN A 91 8.44 -13.65 -24.22
C ASN A 91 9.57 -12.63 -24.07
N MET A 92 10.24 -12.61 -22.92
CA MET A 92 11.27 -11.62 -22.62
C MET A 92 12.62 -12.30 -22.45
N LYS A 93 13.69 -11.62 -22.85
CA LYS A 93 15.06 -12.05 -22.53
C LYS A 93 15.40 -11.70 -21.09
N TRP A 94 16.29 -12.47 -20.48
CA TRP A 94 16.70 -12.26 -19.08
C TRP A 94 17.25 -10.84 -18.88
N ASP A 95 18.12 -10.36 -19.77
CA ASP A 95 18.75 -9.04 -19.64
C ASP A 95 17.71 -7.91 -19.62
N TYR A 96 16.66 -8.01 -20.44
CA TYR A 96 15.55 -7.04 -20.40
C TYR A 96 14.78 -7.09 -19.08
N ARG A 97 14.48 -8.28 -18.56
CA ARG A 97 13.77 -8.41 -17.27
C ARG A 97 14.61 -7.91 -16.10
N TYR A 98 15.88 -8.32 -16.06
CA TYR A 98 16.79 -7.95 -15.00
C TYR A 98 17.04 -6.44 -15.01
N ALA A 99 17.35 -5.84 -16.16
CA ALA A 99 17.49 -4.39 -16.30
C ALA A 99 16.21 -3.63 -15.90
N SER A 100 15.03 -4.12 -16.29
CA SER A 100 13.75 -3.48 -15.94
C SER A 100 13.47 -3.46 -14.44
N SER A 101 14.08 -4.38 -13.67
CA SER A 101 13.97 -4.39 -12.21
C SER A 101 14.66 -3.18 -11.55
N PHE A 102 15.58 -2.51 -12.24
CA PHE A 102 16.32 -1.34 -11.75
C PHE A 102 15.67 0.00 -12.15
N VAL A 103 14.65 0.00 -13.03
CA VAL A 103 14.05 1.27 -13.49
C VAL A 103 12.94 1.80 -12.57
N TRP A 104 12.45 0.98 -11.65
CA TRP A 104 11.35 1.39 -10.78
C TRP A 104 11.81 2.35 -9.68
N ASN A 105 11.39 3.62 -9.74
CA ASN A 105 11.69 4.59 -8.70
C ASN A 105 10.73 4.44 -7.51
N HIS A 106 11.12 3.62 -6.52
CA HIS A 106 10.34 3.39 -5.30
C HIS A 106 10.08 4.68 -4.51
N SER A 107 11.05 5.60 -4.43
CA SER A 107 10.87 6.85 -3.67
C SER A 107 9.75 7.70 -4.24
N TYR A 108 9.74 7.91 -5.56
CA TYR A 108 8.67 8.66 -6.23
C TYR A 108 7.32 7.94 -6.14
N PHE A 109 7.29 6.63 -6.38
CA PHE A 109 6.05 5.86 -6.28
C PHE A 109 5.47 5.90 -4.87
N LEU A 110 6.28 5.59 -3.86
CA LEU A 110 5.83 5.45 -2.48
C LEU A 110 5.47 6.80 -1.86
N GLN A 111 6.30 7.83 -2.02
CA GLN A 111 6.10 9.12 -1.35
C GLN A 111 5.17 10.04 -2.15
N ASP A 112 5.45 10.24 -3.43
CA ASP A 112 4.78 11.27 -4.23
C ASP A 112 3.49 10.75 -4.87
N THR A 113 3.42 9.45 -5.16
CA THR A 113 2.27 8.87 -5.88
C THR A 113 1.24 8.24 -4.95
N VAL A 114 1.67 7.43 -3.98
CA VAL A 114 0.78 6.77 -3.01
C VAL A 114 0.87 7.35 -1.60
N GLY A 115 1.43 8.55 -1.43
CA GLY A 115 1.29 9.34 -0.19
C GLY A 115 2.03 8.80 1.04
N GLY A 116 3.12 8.07 0.85
CA GLY A 116 3.91 7.46 1.92
C GLY A 116 3.19 6.27 2.59
N GLU A 117 2.20 5.69 1.91
CA GLU A 117 1.36 4.68 2.52
C GLU A 117 2.10 3.37 2.71
N HIS A 118 2.83 2.91 1.69
CA HIS A 118 3.42 1.57 1.62
C HIS A 118 4.94 1.59 1.85
N TYR A 119 5.53 0.40 1.95
CA TYR A 119 6.96 0.23 2.18
C TYR A 119 7.68 -0.25 0.93
N GLU A 120 8.95 0.13 0.82
CA GLU A 120 9.84 -0.33 -0.24
C GLU A 120 10.13 -1.83 -0.06
N LEU A 121 10.12 -2.56 -1.17
CA LEU A 121 10.38 -3.99 -1.22
C LEU A 121 11.06 -4.33 -2.54
N HIS A 122 12.12 -5.14 -2.47
CA HIS A 122 12.89 -5.60 -3.63
C HIS A 122 12.93 -7.13 -3.79
N VAL A 123 12.43 -7.86 -2.79
CA VAL A 123 12.57 -9.32 -2.66
C VAL A 123 11.21 -9.98 -2.42
N PRO A 124 11.04 -11.28 -2.77
CA PRO A 124 9.73 -11.93 -2.74
C PRO A 124 9.18 -12.23 -1.34
N ILE A 125 10.05 -12.31 -0.33
CA ILE A 125 9.62 -12.50 1.05
C ILE A 125 9.66 -11.11 1.72
N PRO A 126 8.52 -10.53 2.10
CA PRO A 126 8.45 -9.18 2.66
C PRO A 126 9.09 -9.10 4.04
N ASP A 127 9.45 -7.89 4.45
CA ASP A 127 9.99 -7.63 5.78
C ASP A 127 8.94 -7.97 6.85
N GLY A 128 9.38 -8.53 7.98
CA GLY A 128 8.52 -9.10 9.02
C GLY A 128 8.16 -10.59 8.82
N MET A 129 8.41 -11.18 7.64
CA MET A 129 8.25 -12.62 7.44
C MET A 129 9.51 -13.42 7.82
N GLN A 130 9.31 -14.69 8.18
CA GLN A 130 10.43 -15.61 8.42
C GLN A 130 11.32 -15.73 7.18
N PHE A 131 12.64 -15.74 7.40
CA PHE A 131 13.68 -15.85 6.38
C PHE A 131 13.65 -14.75 5.31
N HIS A 132 13.07 -13.58 5.61
CA HIS A 132 13.31 -12.37 4.82
C HIS A 132 14.81 -12.13 4.63
N TYR A 133 15.24 -11.93 3.39
CA TYR A 133 16.64 -11.71 3.07
C TYR A 133 16.79 -10.67 1.95
N SER A 134 17.39 -9.54 2.32
CA SER A 134 17.65 -8.39 1.46
C SER A 134 19.06 -7.84 1.73
N GLY A 135 19.47 -6.86 0.93
CA GLY A 135 20.81 -6.27 0.93
C GLY A 135 21.89 -7.12 0.26
N PHE A 136 21.52 -8.14 -0.53
CA PHE A 136 22.52 -8.96 -1.22
C PHE A 136 23.06 -8.26 -2.47
N SER A 137 24.32 -8.56 -2.85
CA SER A 137 24.97 -7.97 -4.02
C SER A 137 24.19 -8.30 -5.29
N GLY A 138 23.73 -7.32 -6.09
CA GLY A 138 22.88 -7.56 -7.27
C GLY A 138 21.38 -7.61 -6.98
N GLU A 139 20.94 -7.24 -5.78
CA GLU A 139 19.54 -6.88 -5.54
C GLU A 139 19.18 -5.60 -6.32
N PRO A 140 18.11 -5.59 -7.12
CA PRO A 140 17.66 -4.43 -7.88
C PRO A 140 17.24 -3.30 -6.95
N LYS A 141 17.89 -2.15 -7.13
CA LYS A 141 17.53 -0.86 -6.56
C LYS A 141 17.42 0.13 -7.70
N TYR A 142 16.63 1.19 -7.51
CA TYR A 142 16.46 2.19 -8.56
C TYR A 142 17.81 2.77 -9.01
N ASP A 143 18.20 2.43 -10.24
CA ASP A 143 19.44 2.85 -10.88
C ASP A 143 19.32 2.58 -12.39
N PHE A 144 18.83 3.57 -13.13
CA PHE A 144 18.65 3.43 -14.57
C PHE A 144 19.99 3.29 -15.32
N GLU A 145 21.10 3.81 -14.77
CA GLU A 145 22.43 3.68 -15.39
C GLU A 145 22.92 2.24 -15.29
N ALA A 146 22.76 1.62 -14.11
CA ALA A 146 23.02 0.18 -13.95
C ALA A 146 22.13 -0.67 -14.89
N ALA A 147 20.87 -0.27 -15.09
CA ALA A 147 19.96 -0.92 -16.02
C ALA A 147 20.46 -0.84 -17.48
N GLN A 148 20.93 0.34 -17.91
CA GLN A 148 21.55 0.53 -19.24
C GLN A 148 22.82 -0.32 -19.36
N ASP A 149 23.67 -0.34 -18.34
CA ASP A 149 24.90 -1.14 -18.34
C ASP A 149 24.64 -2.64 -18.45
N ILE A 150 23.59 -3.17 -17.81
CA ILE A 150 23.17 -4.57 -17.97
C ILE A 150 22.88 -4.86 -19.45
N ILE A 151 22.12 -3.98 -20.12
CA ILE A 151 21.77 -4.13 -21.53
C ILE A 151 23.00 -4.00 -22.42
N LEU A 152 23.85 -3.00 -22.21
CA LEU A 152 25.04 -2.76 -23.04
C LEU A 152 26.05 -3.91 -22.95
N ASN A 153 26.19 -4.52 -21.77
CA ASN A 153 27.14 -5.59 -21.51
C ASN A 153 26.57 -7.00 -21.75
N THR A 154 25.37 -7.12 -22.32
CA THR A 154 24.75 -8.43 -22.58
C THR A 154 25.55 -9.27 -23.57
N ALA A 155 25.58 -10.59 -23.36
CA ALA A 155 26.10 -11.55 -24.32
C ALA A 155 25.04 -12.02 -25.34
N ASP A 156 23.77 -11.62 -25.20
CA ASP A 156 22.71 -12.02 -26.12
C ASP A 156 22.86 -11.30 -27.47
N SER A 157 23.14 -12.09 -28.52
CA SER A 157 23.38 -11.56 -29.87
C SER A 157 22.20 -10.80 -30.47
N ALA A 158 20.96 -11.11 -30.09
CA ALA A 158 19.79 -10.41 -30.60
C ALA A 158 19.66 -9.03 -29.97
N ILE A 159 19.95 -8.91 -28.67
CA ILE A 159 19.98 -7.61 -27.99
C ILE A 159 21.12 -6.75 -28.53
N GLN A 160 22.31 -7.33 -28.73
CA GLN A 160 23.44 -6.65 -29.36
C GLN A 160 23.11 -6.14 -30.78
N ALA A 161 22.41 -6.94 -31.58
CA ALA A 161 21.94 -6.50 -32.89
C ALA A 161 20.95 -5.33 -32.79
N ASN A 162 20.00 -5.38 -31.86
CA ASN A 162 19.06 -4.28 -31.64
C ASN A 162 19.76 -3.01 -31.17
N LEU A 163 20.75 -3.11 -30.26
CA LEU A 163 21.56 -1.98 -29.82
C LEU A 163 22.22 -1.25 -30.99
N THR A 164 22.72 -1.98 -31.99
CA THR A 164 23.36 -1.37 -33.17
C THR A 164 22.40 -0.78 -34.19
N THR A 165 21.12 -1.16 -34.16
CA THR A 165 20.13 -0.83 -35.21
C THR A 165 18.97 0.03 -34.72
N CYS A 166 18.83 0.22 -33.42
CA CYS A 166 17.76 1.02 -32.82
C CYS A 166 17.88 2.52 -33.14
N GLY A 167 16.76 3.22 -32.96
CA GLY A 167 16.60 4.65 -33.23
C GLY A 167 16.26 4.97 -34.68
N ALA A 168 15.78 6.21 -34.91
CA ALA A 168 15.22 6.63 -36.21
C ALA A 168 16.21 6.58 -37.40
N TYR A 169 17.52 6.52 -37.13
CA TYR A 169 18.58 6.52 -38.14
C TYR A 169 19.57 5.36 -37.99
N GLY A 170 19.30 4.38 -37.12
CA GLY A 170 20.19 3.23 -36.90
C GLY A 170 21.59 3.61 -36.40
N VAL A 171 21.68 4.67 -35.59
CA VAL A 171 22.95 5.10 -34.97
C VAL A 171 23.32 4.20 -33.79
N GLY A 172 22.32 3.54 -33.20
CA GLY A 172 22.48 2.61 -32.09
C GLY A 172 22.82 3.27 -30.75
N LEU A 173 22.68 2.50 -29.68
CA LEU A 173 22.98 2.91 -28.30
C LEU A 173 24.30 2.32 -27.83
N ASN A 174 25.08 3.07 -27.08
CA ASN A 174 26.39 2.64 -26.56
C ASN A 174 26.71 3.31 -25.20
N HIS A 175 27.87 3.03 -24.61
CA HIS A 175 28.29 3.57 -23.30
C HIS A 175 28.45 5.10 -23.23
N THR A 176 28.47 5.80 -24.37
CA THR A 176 28.51 7.26 -24.42
C THR A 176 27.13 7.89 -24.63
N SER A 177 26.10 7.08 -24.86
CA SER A 177 24.73 7.55 -25.05
C SER A 177 24.17 8.14 -23.78
N ILE A 178 23.61 9.34 -23.88
CA ILE A 178 22.97 10.03 -22.76
C ILE A 178 21.53 9.56 -22.58
N ARG A 179 20.94 9.77 -21.39
CA ARG A 179 19.56 9.36 -21.07
C ARG A 179 18.52 9.78 -22.12
N ASP A 180 18.62 11.00 -22.66
CA ASP A 180 17.66 11.50 -23.65
C ASP A 180 17.69 10.66 -24.94
N GLU A 181 18.85 10.17 -25.37
CA GLU A 181 18.95 9.29 -26.56
C GLU A 181 18.24 7.96 -26.34
N TRP A 182 18.34 7.37 -25.14
CA TRP A 182 17.60 6.15 -24.78
C TRP A 182 16.08 6.38 -24.84
N ARG A 183 15.63 7.51 -24.29
CA ARG A 183 14.20 7.87 -24.31
C ARG A 183 13.70 8.11 -25.73
N GLU A 184 14.47 8.81 -26.56
CA GLU A 184 14.15 9.00 -27.98
C GLU A 184 14.05 7.67 -28.74
N VAL A 185 14.95 6.72 -28.46
CA VAL A 185 14.88 5.36 -29.03
C VAL A 185 13.58 4.68 -28.65
N ALA A 186 13.18 4.70 -27.37
CA ALA A 186 11.94 4.09 -26.91
C ALA A 186 10.68 4.69 -27.56
N GLU A 187 10.71 5.98 -27.93
CA GLU A 187 9.61 6.68 -28.59
C GLU A 187 9.64 6.59 -30.13
N SER A 188 10.72 6.03 -30.68
CA SER A 188 10.90 5.90 -32.13
C SER A 188 10.09 4.73 -32.72
N ILE A 189 10.11 4.64 -34.05
CA ILE A 189 9.56 3.49 -34.79
C ILE A 189 10.43 2.22 -34.68
N ALA A 190 11.65 2.34 -34.13
CA ALA A 190 12.62 1.27 -33.98
C ALA A 190 13.20 1.28 -32.55
N PRO A 191 12.38 0.99 -31.52
CA PRO A 191 12.85 0.90 -30.14
C PRO A 191 13.81 -0.28 -29.97
N LEU A 192 14.56 -0.28 -28.86
CA LEU A 192 15.46 -1.39 -28.54
C LEU A 192 14.67 -2.70 -28.36
N ALA A 193 13.55 -2.60 -27.65
CA ALA A 193 12.55 -3.64 -27.51
C ALA A 193 11.16 -3.02 -27.35
N GLU A 194 10.13 -3.77 -27.75
CA GLU A 194 8.74 -3.37 -27.60
C GLU A 194 7.98 -4.49 -26.88
N PHE A 195 7.31 -4.13 -25.78
CA PHE A 195 6.52 -5.05 -24.96
C PHE A 195 5.15 -4.48 -24.68
N ASN A 196 4.21 -5.35 -24.34
CA ASN A 196 2.87 -4.96 -23.94
C ASN A 196 2.71 -5.03 -22.41
N PHE A 197 1.91 -4.11 -21.87
CA PHE A 197 1.39 -4.19 -20.51
C PHE A 197 -0.08 -4.58 -20.54
N THR A 198 -0.39 -5.80 -20.10
CA THR A 198 -1.78 -6.26 -19.99
C THR A 198 -2.31 -5.93 -18.60
N ARG A 199 -3.50 -5.35 -18.51
CA ARG A 199 -4.10 -4.89 -17.25
C ARG A 199 -5.58 -5.16 -17.14
N TYR A 200 -6.05 -5.28 -15.91
CA TYR A 200 -7.48 -5.19 -15.58
C TYR A 200 -7.86 -3.78 -15.11
N GLU A 201 -9.16 -3.51 -15.03
CA GLU A 201 -9.71 -2.24 -14.55
C GLU A 201 -9.32 -1.99 -13.07
N SER A 202 -8.36 -1.12 -12.85
CA SER A 202 -7.94 -0.64 -11.53
C SER A 202 -7.10 0.63 -11.67
N SER A 203 -7.41 1.67 -10.87
CA SER A 203 -6.69 2.94 -10.89
C SER A 203 -5.22 2.79 -10.46
N LEU A 204 -4.93 1.92 -9.49
CA LEU A 204 -3.56 1.62 -9.08
C LEU A 204 -2.79 0.93 -10.20
N VAL A 205 -3.40 -0.06 -10.86
CA VAL A 205 -2.76 -0.80 -11.95
C VAL A 205 -2.49 0.11 -13.15
N GLU A 206 -3.44 0.97 -13.48
CA GLU A 206 -3.28 1.99 -14.53
C GLU A 206 -2.13 2.95 -14.24
N LEU A 207 -2.07 3.47 -13.01
CA LEU A 207 -1.00 4.32 -12.54
C LEU A 207 0.36 3.62 -12.65
N CYS A 208 0.47 2.38 -12.18
CA CYS A 208 1.69 1.59 -12.30
C CYS A 208 2.10 1.36 -13.77
N ALA A 209 1.14 1.13 -14.66
CA ALA A 209 1.40 0.95 -16.09
C ALA A 209 2.00 2.21 -16.73
N PHE A 210 1.45 3.39 -16.41
CA PHE A 210 1.96 4.67 -16.91
C PHE A 210 3.34 5.02 -16.35
N LEU A 211 3.58 4.80 -15.06
CA LEU A 211 4.91 4.99 -14.47
C LEU A 211 5.94 4.04 -15.09
N LEU A 212 5.59 2.77 -15.24
CA LEU A 212 6.47 1.80 -15.88
C LEU A 212 6.76 2.17 -17.33
N GLN A 213 5.76 2.64 -18.08
CA GLN A 213 5.96 3.13 -19.44
C GLN A 213 6.96 4.30 -19.48
N ASP A 214 6.89 5.24 -18.54
CA ASP A 214 7.82 6.37 -18.50
C ASP A 214 9.25 5.94 -18.09
N TYR A 215 9.37 5.03 -17.12
CA TYR A 215 10.66 4.54 -16.63
C TYR A 215 11.37 3.62 -17.62
N LEU A 216 10.65 2.76 -18.36
CA LEU A 216 11.25 1.88 -19.36
C LEU A 216 11.87 2.65 -20.54
N LYS A 217 11.43 3.89 -20.79
CA LYS A 217 12.07 4.77 -21.78
C LYS A 217 13.52 5.07 -21.43
N ASP A 218 13.86 5.12 -20.14
CA ASP A 218 15.23 5.39 -19.70
C ASP A 218 16.20 4.27 -20.09
N ILE A 219 15.68 3.10 -20.48
CA ILE A 219 16.46 1.97 -20.98
C ILE A 219 16.10 1.58 -22.41
N GLY A 220 15.46 2.49 -23.17
CA GLY A 220 15.20 2.31 -24.60
C GLY A 220 14.08 1.33 -24.94
N ILE A 221 13.32 0.88 -23.93
CA ILE A 221 12.22 -0.06 -24.09
C ILE A 221 10.90 0.68 -24.27
N LYS A 222 10.17 0.35 -25.33
CA LYS A 222 8.82 0.84 -25.57
C LYS A 222 7.81 -0.07 -24.88
N LEU A 223 6.95 0.50 -24.04
CA LEU A 223 5.82 -0.20 -23.43
C LEU A 223 4.50 0.26 -24.05
N ASN A 224 3.76 -0.66 -24.67
CA ASN A 224 2.40 -0.42 -25.11
C ASN A 224 1.43 -0.86 -24.01
N ILE A 225 0.69 0.10 -23.44
CA ILE A 225 -0.34 -0.19 -22.45
C ILE A 225 -1.59 -0.62 -23.19
N LEU A 226 -2.06 -1.85 -22.95
CA LEU A 226 -3.28 -2.36 -23.56
C LEU A 226 -4.53 -1.83 -22.86
N ASP A 227 -5.65 -1.91 -23.56
CA ASP A 227 -6.96 -1.59 -22.98
C ASP A 227 -7.25 -2.46 -21.76
N ALA A 228 -7.84 -1.86 -20.74
CA ALA A 228 -8.21 -2.58 -19.53
C ALA A 228 -9.32 -3.58 -19.83
N ILE A 229 -9.22 -4.76 -19.22
CA ILE A 229 -10.30 -5.75 -19.18
C ILE A 229 -10.92 -5.83 -17.79
N SER A 230 -12.14 -6.35 -17.69
CA SER A 230 -12.75 -6.58 -16.38
C SER A 230 -11.97 -7.63 -15.58
N TRP A 231 -12.07 -7.59 -14.25
CA TRP A 231 -11.44 -8.56 -13.36
C TRP A 231 -11.86 -10.01 -13.68
N ASP A 232 -13.15 -10.25 -13.92
CA ASP A 232 -13.64 -11.60 -14.26
C ASP A 232 -12.95 -12.14 -15.52
N LYS A 233 -12.80 -11.29 -16.55
CA LYS A 233 -12.06 -11.67 -17.76
C LYS A 233 -10.59 -11.92 -17.46
N TRP A 234 -9.96 -11.08 -16.65
CA TRP A 234 -8.57 -11.27 -16.23
C TRP A 234 -8.35 -12.64 -15.59
N VAL A 235 -9.24 -13.04 -14.69
CA VAL A 235 -9.21 -14.36 -14.04
C VAL A 235 -9.37 -15.47 -15.08
N THR A 236 -10.44 -15.44 -15.88
CA THR A 236 -10.77 -16.54 -16.79
C THR A 236 -9.84 -16.64 -18.01
N GLU A 237 -9.38 -15.50 -18.53
CA GLU A 237 -8.60 -15.46 -19.77
C GLU A 237 -7.11 -15.55 -19.52
N TYR A 238 -6.61 -15.11 -18.37
CA TYR A 238 -5.18 -15.16 -18.04
C TYR A 238 -4.93 -16.09 -16.87
N LEU A 239 -5.32 -15.71 -15.64
CA LEU A 239 -4.90 -16.44 -14.43
C LEU A 239 -5.22 -17.94 -14.48
N GLU A 240 -6.41 -18.32 -14.94
CA GLU A 240 -6.85 -19.72 -15.00
C GLU A 240 -6.58 -20.40 -16.35
N ASN A 241 -6.01 -19.68 -17.32
CA ASN A 241 -5.72 -20.18 -18.67
C ASN A 241 -4.21 -20.17 -18.97
N PRO A 242 -3.52 -21.31 -18.80
CA PRO A 242 -2.08 -21.43 -19.04
C PRO A 242 -1.62 -20.98 -20.43
N GLU A 243 -2.43 -21.19 -21.48
CA GLU A 243 -2.06 -20.82 -22.86
C GLU A 243 -2.02 -19.30 -23.10
N ASN A 244 -2.76 -18.54 -22.29
CA ASN A 244 -2.80 -17.09 -22.41
C ASN A 244 -1.87 -16.40 -21.41
N ASN A 245 -1.54 -17.05 -20.29
CA ASN A 245 -0.48 -16.59 -19.38
C ASN A 245 0.85 -16.39 -20.09
N THR A 246 1.18 -17.28 -21.03
CA THR A 246 2.38 -17.17 -21.87
C THR A 246 2.34 -16.03 -22.86
N LYS A 247 1.23 -15.27 -22.98
CA LYS A 247 1.13 -14.08 -23.85
C LYS A 247 1.33 -12.76 -23.09
N LEU A 248 1.38 -12.81 -21.77
CA LEU A 248 1.71 -11.65 -20.94
C LEU A 248 3.19 -11.29 -21.18
N CYS A 249 3.51 -10.01 -21.33
CA CYS A 249 4.91 -9.55 -21.26
C CYS A 249 5.10 -8.89 -19.91
N TYR A 250 4.53 -7.70 -19.74
CA TYR A 250 4.35 -7.07 -18.44
C TYR A 250 2.90 -7.19 -17.95
N SER A 251 2.73 -7.38 -16.65
CA SER A 251 1.43 -7.27 -15.99
C SER A 251 1.60 -6.96 -14.51
N PHE A 252 0.50 -6.57 -13.85
CA PHE A 252 0.51 -6.28 -12.42
C PHE A 252 0.13 -7.53 -11.61
N GLY A 253 0.86 -7.78 -10.53
CA GLY A 253 0.52 -8.82 -9.57
C GLY A 253 0.47 -8.31 -8.14
N SER A 254 -0.34 -9.01 -7.34
CA SER A 254 -0.44 -8.81 -5.90
C SER A 254 -0.60 -10.17 -5.23
N TRP A 255 -0.06 -10.31 -4.03
CA TRP A 255 -0.15 -11.55 -3.27
C TRP A 255 -0.16 -11.31 -1.77
N ASP A 256 -1.00 -12.09 -1.10
CA ASP A 256 -1.17 -12.12 0.35
C ASP A 256 -1.02 -13.57 0.82
N PRO A 257 0.00 -13.92 1.63
CA PRO A 257 0.15 -15.27 2.13
C PRO A 257 -0.83 -15.53 3.28
N TYR A 258 -1.29 -16.78 3.39
CA TYR A 258 -2.22 -17.18 4.46
C TYR A 258 -1.55 -17.42 5.83
N PHE A 259 -0.22 -17.60 5.87
CA PHE A 259 0.54 -17.93 7.08
C PHE A 259 2.01 -17.45 6.98
N ASN A 260 2.68 -17.23 8.13
CA ASN A 260 4.01 -16.59 8.19
C ASN A 260 5.12 -17.60 7.97
N ASP A 261 5.01 -18.30 6.84
CA ASP A 261 6.02 -19.17 6.33
C ASP A 261 6.36 -18.69 4.90
N PRO A 262 7.64 -18.47 4.58
CA PRO A 262 8.04 -17.95 3.28
C PRO A 262 7.60 -18.84 2.12
N ILE A 263 7.33 -20.13 2.33
CA ILE A 263 6.78 -20.98 1.27
C ILE A 263 5.43 -20.47 0.75
N GLY A 264 4.64 -19.82 1.62
CA GLY A 264 3.37 -19.20 1.26
C GLY A 264 3.50 -18.01 0.32
N MET A 265 4.68 -17.38 0.24
CA MET A 265 5.01 -16.37 -0.77
C MET A 265 5.52 -16.98 -2.07
N ILE A 266 6.28 -18.07 -1.96
CA ILE A 266 7.03 -18.61 -3.10
C ILE A 266 6.21 -19.62 -3.91
N GLU A 267 5.74 -20.71 -3.31
CA GLU A 267 5.11 -21.82 -4.06
C GLU A 267 3.86 -21.38 -4.85
N PRO A 268 2.89 -20.64 -4.27
CA PRO A 268 1.64 -20.32 -4.97
C PRO A 268 1.81 -19.43 -6.19
N LEU A 269 2.91 -18.68 -6.26
CA LEU A 269 3.22 -17.81 -7.39
C LEU A 269 4.18 -18.47 -8.37
N TYR A 270 5.13 -19.25 -7.89
CA TYR A 270 6.31 -19.63 -8.68
C TYR A 270 6.52 -21.14 -8.78
N GLY A 271 5.72 -21.94 -8.08
CA GLY A 271 5.72 -23.39 -8.27
C GLY A 271 5.31 -23.75 -9.70
N SER A 272 5.94 -24.78 -10.28
CA SER A 272 5.63 -25.21 -11.66
C SER A 272 4.16 -25.60 -11.86
N ASN A 273 3.48 -26.06 -10.82
CA ASN A 273 2.06 -26.43 -10.85
C ASN A 273 1.14 -25.38 -10.21
N ALA A 274 1.66 -24.20 -9.89
CA ALA A 274 0.89 -23.19 -9.20
C ALA A 274 -0.06 -22.48 -10.18
N SER A 275 -1.34 -22.33 -9.78
CA SER A 275 -2.34 -21.69 -10.63
C SER A 275 -2.04 -20.22 -10.94
N ARG A 276 -1.20 -19.56 -10.12
CA ARG A 276 -0.80 -18.17 -10.33
C ARG A 276 0.61 -18.03 -10.92
N ASN A 277 1.22 -19.11 -11.41
CA ASN A 277 2.47 -19.05 -12.17
C ASN A 277 2.22 -18.54 -13.59
N CYS A 278 1.92 -17.25 -13.67
CA CYS A 278 1.70 -16.54 -14.94
C CYS A 278 3.02 -16.20 -15.67
N TYR A 279 4.15 -16.62 -15.09
CA TYR A 279 5.50 -16.29 -15.55
C TYR A 279 6.07 -17.35 -16.48
N GLY A 280 5.52 -18.57 -16.47
CA GLY A 280 6.09 -19.73 -17.15
C GLY A 280 7.35 -20.27 -16.46
N LEU A 281 7.53 -20.01 -15.16
CA LEU A 281 8.70 -20.50 -14.44
C LEU A 281 8.56 -21.99 -14.17
N SER A 282 9.26 -22.80 -14.97
CA SER A 282 9.31 -24.25 -14.81
C SER A 282 10.69 -24.77 -15.23
N ASN A 283 11.55 -25.04 -14.24
CA ASN A 283 12.82 -25.70 -14.48
C ASN A 283 13.20 -26.63 -13.31
N ALA A 284 14.07 -27.61 -13.60
CA ALA A 284 14.43 -28.67 -12.65
C ALA A 284 15.14 -28.12 -11.40
N THR A 285 16.07 -27.17 -11.57
CA THR A 285 16.80 -26.55 -10.46
C THR A 285 15.86 -25.84 -9.51
N TRP A 286 14.96 -25.00 -10.04
CA TRP A 286 13.97 -24.26 -9.27
C TRP A 286 13.03 -25.20 -8.50
N ASN A 287 12.50 -26.22 -9.18
CA ASN A 287 11.63 -27.20 -8.53
C ASN A 287 12.35 -27.98 -7.43
N GLN A 288 13.64 -28.28 -7.62
CA GLN A 288 14.43 -28.93 -6.57
C GLN A 288 14.61 -28.03 -5.35
N MET A 289 14.94 -26.74 -5.55
CA MET A 289 15.05 -25.78 -4.44
C MET A 289 13.73 -25.65 -3.66
N LEU A 290 12.59 -25.62 -4.36
CA LEU A 290 11.28 -25.63 -3.71
C LEU A 290 11.04 -26.90 -2.90
N LEU A 291 11.33 -28.08 -3.47
CA LEU A 291 11.21 -29.35 -2.75
C LEU A 291 12.09 -29.41 -1.50
N ASP A 292 13.34 -28.96 -1.61
CA ASP A 292 14.30 -28.95 -0.51
C ASP A 292 13.80 -28.05 0.64
N SER A 293 13.09 -26.95 0.34
CA SER A 293 12.52 -26.06 1.36
C SER A 293 11.45 -26.71 2.26
N TYR A 294 10.84 -27.82 1.84
CA TYR A 294 9.89 -28.60 2.66
C TYR A 294 10.57 -29.72 3.45
N LEU A 295 11.67 -30.27 2.93
CA LEU A 295 12.31 -31.47 3.48
C LEU A 295 13.36 -31.13 4.56
N LEU A 296 13.88 -29.91 4.54
CA LEU A 296 14.95 -29.49 5.43
C LEU A 296 14.40 -28.90 6.73
N SER A 297 15.07 -29.24 7.82
CA SER A 297 14.82 -28.69 9.15
C SER A 297 15.83 -27.57 9.47
N GLU A 298 15.60 -26.82 10.54
CA GLU A 298 16.53 -25.79 11.02
C GLU A 298 17.88 -26.35 11.52
N VAL A 299 18.02 -27.67 11.66
CA VAL A 299 19.22 -28.33 12.18
C VAL A 299 19.98 -29.16 11.14
N THR A 300 19.49 -29.24 9.91
CA THR A 300 20.15 -29.91 8.77
C THR A 300 20.90 -28.89 7.92
N SER A 301 22.01 -29.28 7.28
CA SER A 301 22.74 -28.43 6.32
C SER A 301 22.49 -28.93 4.88
N PRO A 302 22.10 -28.05 3.94
CA PRO A 302 21.74 -26.65 4.15
C PRO A 302 20.48 -26.52 5.03
N THR A 303 20.42 -25.45 5.82
CA THR A 303 19.25 -25.12 6.64
C THR A 303 18.12 -24.62 5.76
N ARG A 304 16.89 -24.71 6.25
CA ARG A 304 15.72 -24.14 5.58
C ARG A 304 15.89 -22.63 5.29
N GLN A 305 16.50 -21.90 6.23
CA GLN A 305 16.82 -20.48 6.05
C GLN A 305 17.79 -20.25 4.88
N GLU A 306 18.89 -20.99 4.81
CA GLU A 306 19.87 -20.87 3.74
C GLU A 306 19.24 -21.13 2.36
N ILE A 307 18.35 -22.12 2.26
CA ILE A 307 17.60 -22.39 1.03
C ILE A 307 16.67 -21.24 0.67
N PHE A 308 15.94 -20.64 1.61
CA PHE A 308 15.09 -19.49 1.29
C PHE A 308 15.88 -18.22 0.92
N HIS A 309 17.08 -18.04 1.48
CA HIS A 309 17.98 -16.99 1.03
C HIS A 309 18.44 -17.25 -0.42
N GLU A 310 18.85 -18.48 -0.74
CA GLU A 310 19.24 -18.87 -2.10
C GLU A 310 18.08 -18.72 -3.09
N ILE A 311 16.86 -19.12 -2.71
CA ILE A 311 15.64 -18.93 -3.50
C ILE A 311 15.44 -17.45 -3.81
N GLN A 312 15.52 -16.56 -2.81
CA GLN A 312 15.36 -15.12 -3.01
C GLN A 312 16.41 -14.55 -3.96
N GLU A 313 17.70 -14.87 -3.77
CA GLU A 313 18.75 -14.40 -4.67
C GLU A 313 18.56 -14.93 -6.09
N HIS A 314 18.28 -16.23 -6.22
CA HIS A 314 18.17 -16.87 -7.52
C HIS A 314 16.95 -16.37 -8.30
N PHE A 315 15.86 -16.15 -7.59
CA PHE A 315 14.66 -15.54 -8.10
C PHE A 315 14.91 -14.14 -8.63
N VAL A 316 15.51 -13.28 -7.81
CA VAL A 316 15.73 -11.87 -8.14
C VAL A 316 16.77 -11.69 -9.24
N LYS A 317 17.88 -12.44 -9.20
CA LYS A 317 19.01 -12.26 -10.12
C LYS A 317 18.97 -13.10 -11.38
N TYR A 318 18.69 -14.40 -11.26
CA TYR A 318 18.92 -15.34 -12.36
C TYR A 318 17.66 -15.62 -13.17
N GLN A 319 16.49 -15.57 -12.53
CA GLN A 319 15.21 -15.76 -13.22
C GLN A 319 14.55 -14.43 -13.57
N SER A 320 14.52 -13.52 -12.59
CA SER A 320 13.88 -12.20 -12.61
C SER A 320 12.47 -12.25 -13.23
N PRO A 321 11.53 -13.09 -12.74
CA PRO A 321 10.15 -13.16 -13.26
C PRO A 321 9.30 -11.98 -12.77
N THR A 322 9.75 -11.27 -11.73
CA THR A 322 9.07 -10.08 -11.19
C THR A 322 10.07 -9.11 -10.61
N PHE A 323 9.68 -7.85 -10.51
CA PHE A 323 10.27 -6.92 -9.53
C PHE A 323 9.19 -6.36 -8.62
N TYR A 324 9.55 -6.19 -7.34
CA TYR A 324 8.64 -5.75 -6.31
C TYR A 324 8.58 -4.22 -6.28
N ILE A 325 7.36 -3.69 -6.16
CA ILE A 325 7.14 -2.23 -6.18
C ILE A 325 6.68 -1.69 -4.84
N SER A 326 6.06 -2.53 -3.99
CA SER A 326 5.75 -2.19 -2.61
C SER A 326 5.39 -3.41 -1.76
N GLN A 327 5.67 -3.31 -0.47
CA GLN A 327 5.02 -4.08 0.59
C GLN A 327 3.87 -3.24 1.16
N ILE A 328 2.67 -3.80 1.18
CA ILE A 328 1.48 -3.06 1.61
C ILE A 328 1.60 -2.77 3.11
N SER A 329 1.27 -1.53 3.43
CA SER A 329 1.10 -1.09 4.80
C SER A 329 -0.37 -0.96 5.13
N ARG A 330 -0.72 -1.19 6.39
CA ARG A 330 -2.06 -0.91 6.89
C ARG A 330 -1.96 -0.06 8.15
N LEU A 331 -2.69 1.05 8.12
CA LEU A 331 -2.83 1.94 9.25
C LEU A 331 -4.06 1.52 10.04
N ILE A 332 -3.82 1.06 11.25
CA ILE A 332 -4.85 0.80 12.23
C ILE A 332 -4.81 1.92 13.25
N VAL A 333 -5.99 2.41 13.62
CA VAL A 333 -6.17 3.37 14.70
C VAL A 333 -7.01 2.77 15.83
N PHE A 334 -6.64 3.12 17.05
CA PHE A 334 -7.30 2.66 18.28
C PHE A 334 -7.70 3.86 19.13
N SER A 335 -8.88 3.78 19.75
CA SER A 335 -9.25 4.69 20.82
C SER A 335 -8.58 4.29 22.13
N ARG A 336 -7.71 5.17 22.66
CA ARG A 336 -7.05 4.96 23.96
C ARG A 336 -8.04 4.95 25.12
N TYR A 337 -9.24 5.49 24.92
CA TYR A 337 -10.32 5.39 25.90
C TYR A 337 -10.87 3.97 26.05
N ALA A 338 -10.90 3.22 24.95
CA ALA A 338 -11.48 1.88 24.90
C ALA A 338 -10.42 0.78 25.00
N ILE A 339 -9.20 1.05 24.52
CA ILE A 339 -8.11 0.07 24.41
C ILE A 339 -6.87 0.68 25.06
N ARG A 340 -6.52 0.21 26.26
CA ARG A 340 -5.42 0.76 27.07
C ARG A 340 -4.10 0.04 26.83
N ASP A 341 -4.15 -1.29 26.83
CA ASP A 341 -2.99 -2.13 26.60
C ASP A 341 -2.94 -2.47 25.12
N ILE A 342 -2.29 -1.59 24.36
CA ILE A 342 -1.96 -1.85 22.97
C ILE A 342 -0.67 -2.66 23.04
N PRO A 343 -0.71 -3.97 22.76
CA PRO A 343 0.47 -4.82 22.88
C PRO A 343 1.56 -4.31 21.94
N ASP A 344 2.80 -4.56 22.33
CA ASP A 344 3.96 -4.33 21.48
C ASP A 344 3.86 -5.27 20.26
N PHE A 345 3.29 -4.77 19.16
CA PHE A 345 3.09 -5.56 17.96
C PHE A 345 4.43 -5.88 17.34
N ARG A 346 4.84 -7.14 17.41
CA ARG A 346 6.01 -7.60 16.66
C ARG A 346 5.60 -7.75 15.21
N ASP A 347 6.45 -7.26 14.31
CA ASP A 347 6.21 -7.37 12.86
C ASP A 347 6.05 -8.83 12.38
N SER A 348 6.53 -9.80 13.17
CA SER A 348 6.41 -11.24 12.92
C SER A 348 4.99 -11.81 12.98
N ASP A 349 4.00 -11.07 13.50
CA ASP A 349 2.61 -11.52 13.58
C ASP A 349 1.71 -10.88 12.49
N ASN A 350 2.31 -10.14 11.53
CA ASN A 350 1.61 -9.27 10.57
C ASN A 350 1.12 -9.95 9.28
N LEU A 351 0.50 -11.13 9.39
CA LEU A 351 0.08 -11.88 8.21
C LEU A 351 -1.00 -11.21 7.36
N LEU A 352 -2.00 -10.66 8.04
CA LEU A 352 -3.10 -9.95 7.43
C LEU A 352 -3.28 -8.70 8.29
N GLY A 353 -2.91 -7.53 7.77
CA GLY A 353 -2.81 -6.28 8.53
C GLY A 353 -4.08 -5.81 9.25
N HIS A 354 -5.19 -6.56 9.19
CA HIS A 354 -6.52 -6.25 9.71
C HIS A 354 -6.93 -7.28 10.78
N TRP A 355 -6.10 -8.31 11.02
CA TRP A 355 -6.34 -9.30 12.05
C TRP A 355 -5.73 -8.82 13.37
N TYR A 356 -6.60 -8.38 14.27
CA TYR A 356 -6.27 -8.11 15.66
C TYR A 356 -6.49 -9.38 16.49
N TRP A 357 -5.47 -9.79 17.24
CA TRP A 357 -5.57 -10.92 18.17
C TRP A 357 -5.97 -10.40 19.55
N PHE A 358 -7.18 -10.73 19.99
CA PHE A 358 -7.72 -10.30 21.28
C PHE A 358 -7.24 -11.20 22.40
N ASN A 359 -6.11 -10.88 23.02
CA ASN A 359 -5.64 -11.57 24.24
C ASN A 359 -5.22 -10.61 25.37
N ASP A 360 -5.50 -9.31 25.26
CA ASP A 360 -5.06 -8.31 26.24
C ASP A 360 -6.13 -7.96 27.28
N GLU A 361 -5.67 -7.59 28.47
CA GLU A 361 -6.50 -7.07 29.56
C GLU A 361 -7.10 -5.70 29.17
N ILE A 362 -8.40 -5.65 28.89
CA ILE A 362 -9.11 -4.37 28.86
C ILE A 362 -9.46 -4.02 30.31
N SER A 363 -8.58 -3.26 30.97
CA SER A 363 -8.95 -2.62 32.23
C SER A 363 -9.83 -1.39 31.95
N TYR A 364 -11.13 -1.49 32.22
CA TYR A 364 -11.97 -0.32 32.40
C TYR A 364 -11.57 0.38 33.70
N SER A 365 -10.48 1.14 33.68
CA SER A 365 -10.39 2.24 34.63
C SER A 365 -11.36 3.30 34.10
N TYR A 366 -12.51 3.41 34.75
CA TYR A 366 -13.35 4.59 34.64
C TYR A 366 -12.47 5.80 35.01
N TRP A 367 -11.93 6.51 34.01
CA TRP A 367 -11.82 7.95 34.21
C TRP A 367 -13.26 8.41 34.13
N HIS A 368 -13.86 8.67 35.29
CA HIS A 368 -14.88 9.70 35.37
C HIS A 368 -14.27 10.97 34.76
N THR A 369 -14.36 11.12 33.44
CA THR A 369 -14.82 12.41 32.97
C THR A 369 -16.26 12.40 33.40
N GLU A 370 -16.51 13.08 34.53
CA GLU A 370 -17.86 13.51 34.79
C GLU A 370 -18.39 14.10 33.49
N PRO A 371 -19.56 13.66 33.06
CA PRO A 371 -20.13 14.17 31.84
C PRO A 371 -20.13 15.70 31.90
N LEU A 372 -19.90 16.36 30.76
CA LEU A 372 -19.87 17.82 30.62
C LEU A 372 -21.11 18.55 31.18
N TRP A 373 -22.14 17.84 31.66
CA TRP A 373 -23.25 18.36 32.44
C TRP A 373 -22.96 18.63 33.93
N ASP A 374 -21.81 18.22 34.50
CA ASP A 374 -21.33 18.66 35.83
C ASP A 374 -20.43 19.90 35.76
N LEU A 375 -20.56 20.70 34.69
CA LEU A 375 -20.15 22.09 34.73
C LEU A 375 -20.89 22.78 35.88
N ASN A 376 -20.16 23.07 36.95
CA ASN A 376 -20.61 23.85 38.10
C ASN A 376 -21.65 24.88 37.63
N PRO A 377 -22.90 24.87 38.15
CA PRO A 377 -23.97 25.74 37.65
C PRO A 377 -23.58 27.22 37.65
N TRP A 378 -22.59 27.62 38.46
CA TRP A 378 -21.99 28.95 38.44
C TRP A 378 -21.24 29.26 37.13
N ILE A 379 -20.57 28.30 36.49
CA ILE A 379 -19.89 28.47 35.20
C ILE A 379 -20.92 28.65 34.09
N LEU A 380 -21.99 27.83 34.06
CA LEU A 380 -23.07 27.98 33.10
C LEU A 380 -23.79 29.34 33.25
N PHE A 381 -24.06 29.75 34.50
CA PHE A 381 -24.57 31.10 34.79
C PHE A 381 -23.63 32.21 34.35
N SER A 382 -22.31 32.02 34.53
CA SER A 382 -21.29 32.99 34.11
C SER A 382 -21.27 33.14 32.59
N MET A 383 -21.36 32.04 31.84
CA MET A 383 -21.38 32.07 30.38
C MET A 383 -22.65 32.76 29.84
N VAL A 384 -23.81 32.49 30.43
CA VAL A 384 -25.08 33.17 30.08
C VAL A 384 -25.02 34.66 30.42
N ALA A 385 -24.43 35.03 31.56
CA ALA A 385 -24.22 36.43 31.95
C ALA A 385 -23.27 37.15 30.98
N ILE A 386 -22.16 36.52 30.60
CA ILE A 386 -21.20 37.07 29.64
C ILE A 386 -21.85 37.25 28.26
N LEU A 387 -22.61 36.26 27.77
CA LEU A 387 -23.35 36.39 26.52
C LEU A 387 -24.35 37.54 26.58
N SER A 388 -25.10 37.67 27.67
CA SER A 388 -26.08 38.74 27.87
C SER A 388 -25.43 40.13 27.87
N ILE A 389 -24.24 40.26 28.47
CA ILE A 389 -23.46 41.50 28.45
C ILE A 389 -23.01 41.82 27.02
N ILE A 390 -22.46 40.83 26.30
CA ILE A 390 -22.01 41.02 24.91
C ILE A 390 -23.18 41.45 24.02
N THR A 391 -24.32 40.76 24.10
CA THR A 391 -25.52 41.10 23.32
C THR A 391 -26.03 42.50 23.64
N THR A 392 -26.04 42.89 24.92
CA THR A 392 -26.44 44.24 25.35
C THR A 392 -25.50 45.31 24.79
N VAL A 393 -24.19 45.06 24.84
CA VAL A 393 -23.17 45.97 24.30
C VAL A 393 -23.32 46.13 22.78
N VAL A 394 -23.60 45.04 22.05
CA VAL A 394 -23.87 45.08 20.60
C VAL A 394 -25.12 45.88 20.28
N ILE A 395 -26.22 45.70 21.03
CA ILE A 395 -27.46 46.47 20.85
C ILE A 395 -27.25 47.96 21.11
N ILE A 396 -26.49 48.32 22.15
CA ILE A 396 -26.16 49.71 22.46
C ILE A 396 -25.34 50.33 21.33
N MET A 397 -24.30 49.62 20.84
CA MET A 397 -23.48 50.10 19.73
C MET A 397 -24.30 50.29 18.45
N ALA A 398 -25.20 49.36 18.12
CA ALA A 398 -26.11 49.48 16.99
C ALA A 398 -27.05 50.68 17.14
N SER A 399 -27.61 50.90 18.34
CA SER A 399 -28.50 52.02 18.63
C SER A 399 -27.80 53.37 18.53
N VAL A 400 -26.56 53.47 19.01
CA VAL A 400 -25.71 54.67 18.85
C VAL A 400 -25.40 54.93 17.38
N HIS A 401 -25.09 53.88 16.61
CA HIS A 401 -24.83 54.00 15.18
C HIS A 401 -26.06 54.50 14.42
N ILE A 402 -27.24 53.94 14.69
CA ILE A 402 -28.52 54.35 14.08
C ILE A 402 -28.84 55.80 14.45
N ASN A 403 -28.69 56.21 15.72
CA ASN A 403 -28.90 57.60 16.14
C ASN A 403 -27.94 58.57 15.44
N LYS A 404 -26.67 58.17 15.25
CA LYS A 404 -25.69 58.97 14.51
C LYS A 404 -26.09 59.11 13.03
N GLN A 405 -26.55 58.02 12.39
CA GLN A 405 -27.06 58.08 11.01
C GLN A 405 -28.30 58.97 10.89
N ASN A 406 -29.28 58.81 11.78
CA ASN A 406 -30.49 59.64 11.79
C ASN A 406 -30.18 61.13 11.99
N ARG A 407 -29.20 61.45 12.85
CA ARG A 407 -28.73 62.82 13.03
C ARG A 407 -28.05 63.36 11.75
N MET A 408 -27.20 62.58 11.09
CA MET A 408 -26.57 62.98 9.83
C MET A 408 -27.60 63.19 8.70
N ILE A 409 -28.64 62.34 8.64
CA ILE A 409 -29.74 62.47 7.69
C ILE A 409 -30.51 63.77 7.97
N LYS A 410 -30.85 64.04 9.23
CA LYS A 410 -31.52 65.28 9.63
C LYS A 410 -30.70 66.53 9.30
N GLU A 411 -29.40 66.52 9.60
CA GLU A 411 -28.47 67.61 9.25
C GLU A 411 -28.34 67.80 7.71
N LYS A 412 -28.44 66.72 6.92
CA LYS A 412 -28.47 66.81 5.44
C LYS A 412 -29.78 67.42 4.92
N ILE A 413 -30.92 67.04 5.50
CA ILE A 413 -32.24 67.60 5.14
C ILE A 413 -32.29 69.09 5.49
N GLU A 414 -31.81 69.49 6.66
CA GLU A 414 -31.77 70.89 7.10
C GLU A 414 -30.81 71.76 6.28
N ARG A 415 -29.78 71.16 5.64
CA ARG A 415 -28.83 71.87 4.78
C ARG A 415 -29.30 72.06 3.33
N GLY A 416 -30.57 71.77 3.01
CA GLY A 416 -31.25 72.33 1.84
C GLY A 416 -30.59 71.99 0.49
N LYS A 417 -30.15 70.74 0.32
CA LYS A 417 -29.78 70.18 -0.99
C LYS A 417 -30.49 68.83 -1.15
N ILE A 418 -31.75 68.90 -1.57
CA ILE A 418 -32.39 67.76 -2.23
C ILE A 418 -32.09 67.92 -3.72
#